data_AF-W2T7D8-F1
#
_entry.id   AF-W2T7D8-F1
#
_cell.length_a   1.000
_cell.length_b   1.000
_cell.length_c   1.000
_cell.angle_alpha   90.00
_cell.angle_beta   90.00
_cell.angle_gamma   90.00
#
_symmetry.space_group_name_H-M   'P 1'
#
loop_
_entity.id
_entity.type
_entity.pdbx_description
1 polymer ?
#
loop_
_entity_poly.entity_id
_entity_poly.type
_entity_poly.pdbx_seq_one_letter_code
_entity_poly.pdbx_strand_id
1 'polypeptide(L)'
;MLLRLRPSRGFILLKRWVSVKLEKSPEPKFSQSAAFQGRKRGAGVAQPAFKFDYYSSDEFGTKKLISILGSLVVFVLYFGYLREPSDLDEIWNTPPHILTANLERKMLRDQIREAEAKNQDTTLLKAQLEYVDVKEAALRIQFQAKENKKASL
;
A
#
# COMPACT_ATOMS: atom_id res chain seq x y z
N MET A 1 -68.89 18.81 30.59
CA MET A 1 -69.29 17.89 31.68
C MET A 1 -69.86 16.64 31.04
N LEU A 2 -69.09 15.56 30.93
CA LEU A 2 -69.55 14.16 30.98
C LEU A 2 -68.34 13.23 30.96
N LEU A 3 -68.44 12.18 31.77
CA LEU A 3 -67.37 11.44 32.42
C LEU A 3 -66.64 10.43 31.53
N ARG A 4 -65.39 10.17 31.95
CA ARG A 4 -64.54 8.99 31.71
C ARG A 4 -65.35 7.69 31.58
N LEU A 5 -64.84 6.73 30.80
CA LEU A 5 -64.65 5.34 31.25
C LEU A 5 -63.68 4.60 30.31
N ARG A 6 -62.68 3.99 30.94
CA ARG A 6 -61.62 3.15 30.37
C ARG A 6 -61.90 1.72 30.85
N PRO A 7 -61.97 0.70 29.98
CA PRO A 7 -61.78 -0.69 30.39
C PRO A 7 -60.34 -1.09 30.07
N SER A 8 -59.46 -1.21 31.07
CA SER A 8 -59.23 -2.37 31.94
C SER A 8 -58.64 -3.58 31.20
N ARG A 9 -57.40 -3.89 31.59
CA ARG A 9 -56.65 -5.09 31.22
C ARG A 9 -57.28 -6.30 31.92
N GLY A 10 -57.41 -7.42 31.22
CA GLY A 10 -57.70 -8.71 31.84
C GLY A 10 -57.66 -9.87 30.85
N PHE A 11 -56.84 -10.88 31.16
CA PHE A 11 -56.77 -12.24 30.59
C PHE A 11 -56.27 -12.32 29.13
N ILE A 12 -55.00 -12.61 28.80
CA ILE A 12 -54.02 -13.60 29.28
C ILE A 12 -54.59 -15.03 29.35
N LEU A 13 -54.06 -15.88 28.45
CA LEU A 13 -54.05 -17.35 28.40
C LEU A 13 -55.32 -18.05 27.91
N LEU A 14 -55.30 -18.44 26.63
CA LEU A 14 -55.52 -19.82 26.16
C LEU A 14 -55.40 -19.88 24.63
N LYS A 15 -54.17 -19.79 24.12
CA LYS A 15 -53.85 -20.38 22.80
C LYS A 15 -53.00 -21.61 23.01
N ARG A 16 -53.73 -22.67 23.37
CA ARG A 16 -53.62 -24.05 22.91
C ARG A 16 -52.35 -24.31 22.09
N TRP A 17 -51.44 -25.06 22.69
CA TRP A 17 -50.29 -25.67 22.03
C TRP A 17 -50.77 -26.58 20.91
N VAL A 18 -50.88 -26.02 19.71
CA VAL A 18 -50.82 -26.81 18.48
C VAL A 18 -49.33 -26.90 18.19
N SER A 19 -48.76 -28.06 18.50
CA SER A 19 -47.42 -28.41 18.05
C SER A 19 -47.44 -28.42 16.52
N VAL A 20 -47.09 -27.27 15.92
CA VAL A 20 -46.85 -27.18 14.49
C VAL A 20 -45.69 -28.11 14.25
N LYS A 21 -45.95 -29.26 13.61
CA LYS A 21 -44.89 -30.10 13.06
C LYS A 21 -43.97 -29.15 12.32
N LEU A 22 -42.73 -29.04 12.79
CA LEU A 22 -41.69 -28.28 12.12
C LEU A 22 -41.48 -28.97 10.77
N GLU A 23 -42.22 -28.55 9.74
CA GLU A 23 -41.96 -28.98 8.39
C GLU A 23 -40.49 -28.67 8.12
N LYS A 24 -39.74 -29.73 7.83
CA LYS A 24 -38.35 -29.63 7.41
C LYS A 24 -38.34 -28.64 6.24
N SER A 25 -37.81 -27.44 6.48
CA SER A 25 -37.66 -26.41 5.45
C SER A 25 -37.01 -27.07 4.24
N PRO A 26 -37.62 -27.02 3.04
CA PRO A 26 -37.09 -27.72 1.89
C PRO A 26 -35.65 -27.26 1.69
N GLU A 27 -34.72 -28.22 1.67
CA GLU A 27 -33.31 -27.91 1.44
C GLU A 27 -33.22 -27.10 0.14
N PRO A 28 -32.55 -25.93 0.16
CA PRO A 28 -32.53 -25.05 -1.00
C PRO A 28 -31.89 -25.80 -2.17
N LYS A 29 -32.62 -25.94 -3.27
CA LYS A 29 -32.11 -26.60 -4.48
C LYS A 29 -30.85 -25.86 -4.94
N PHE A 30 -29.86 -26.60 -5.42
CA PHE A 30 -28.59 -26.01 -5.89
C PHE A 30 -28.79 -24.89 -6.93
N SER A 31 -29.84 -24.98 -7.76
CA SER A 31 -30.22 -23.94 -8.74
C SER A 31 -30.61 -22.59 -8.12
N GLN A 32 -30.96 -22.57 -6.84
CA GLN A 32 -31.30 -21.36 -6.07
C GLN A 32 -30.12 -20.86 -5.22
N SER A 33 -28.99 -21.57 -5.24
CA SER A 33 -27.79 -21.16 -4.52
C SER A 33 -27.10 -19.99 -5.23
N ALA A 34 -26.43 -19.15 -4.43
CA ALA A 34 -25.66 -18.02 -4.94
C ALA A 34 -24.52 -18.43 -5.88
N ALA A 35 -23.98 -19.64 -5.72
CA ALA A 35 -22.92 -20.18 -6.57
C ALA A 35 -23.43 -20.49 -8.00
N PHE A 36 -24.71 -20.87 -8.16
CA PHE A 36 -25.29 -21.21 -9.45
C PHE A 36 -25.75 -19.98 -10.25
N GLN A 37 -26.30 -18.95 -9.61
CA GLN A 37 -26.81 -17.76 -10.32
C GLN A 37 -25.71 -16.75 -10.72
N GLY A 38 -24.49 -16.90 -10.21
CA GLY A 38 -23.37 -16.03 -10.56
C GLY A 38 -23.55 -14.57 -10.12
N ARG A 39 -22.86 -13.64 -10.80
CA ARG A 39 -22.78 -12.21 -10.40
C ARG A 39 -24.12 -11.45 -10.51
N LYS A 40 -25.09 -11.96 -11.26
CA LYS A 40 -26.45 -11.40 -11.31
C LYS A 40 -27.33 -12.06 -10.25
N ARG A 41 -27.12 -11.67 -8.99
CA ARG A 41 -27.97 -12.06 -7.85
C ARG A 41 -29.38 -11.49 -8.10
N GLY A 42 -30.29 -12.30 -8.63
CA GLY A 42 -31.71 -11.94 -8.79
C GLY A 42 -32.49 -12.13 -7.48
N ALA A 43 -33.74 -11.64 -7.45
CA ALA A 43 -34.65 -11.70 -6.30
C ALA A 43 -35.06 -13.13 -5.84
N GLY A 44 -34.46 -14.18 -6.40
CA GLY A 44 -34.73 -15.59 -6.11
C GLY A 44 -33.56 -16.35 -5.47
N VAL A 45 -32.49 -15.66 -5.04
CA VAL A 45 -31.39 -16.29 -4.28
C VAL A 45 -31.84 -16.50 -2.83
N ALA A 46 -31.77 -17.74 -2.34
CA ALA A 46 -32.04 -18.03 -0.95
C ALA A 46 -31.04 -17.26 -0.06
N GLN A 47 -31.56 -16.40 0.81
CA GLN A 47 -30.74 -15.67 1.78
C GLN A 47 -30.10 -16.69 2.73
N PRO A 48 -28.78 -16.62 2.98
CA PRO A 48 -28.14 -17.54 3.89
C PRO A 48 -28.70 -17.36 5.30
N ALA A 49 -28.98 -18.46 6.00
CA ALA A 49 -29.44 -18.44 7.39
C ALA A 49 -28.39 -17.87 8.35
N PHE A 50 -27.13 -17.80 7.92
CA PHE A 50 -26.00 -17.29 8.68
C PHE A 50 -25.83 -15.78 8.47
N LYS A 51 -25.78 -15.02 9.57
CA LYS A 51 -25.47 -13.58 9.54
C LYS A 51 -23.96 -13.42 9.42
N PHE A 52 -23.51 -12.91 8.28
CA PHE A 52 -22.10 -12.60 8.06
C PHE A 52 -21.62 -11.49 9.01
N ASP A 53 -20.40 -11.65 9.53
CA ASP A 53 -19.71 -10.61 10.31
C ASP A 53 -19.43 -9.38 9.44
N TYR A 54 -19.44 -8.19 10.04
CA TYR A 54 -19.20 -6.92 9.34
C TYR A 54 -17.95 -6.94 8.45
N TYR A 55 -16.86 -7.56 8.92
CA TYR A 55 -15.59 -7.66 8.20
C TYR A 55 -15.63 -8.57 6.97
N SER A 56 -16.64 -9.43 6.85
CA SER A 56 -16.87 -10.30 5.69
C SER A 56 -17.85 -9.71 4.67
N SER A 57 -18.37 -8.51 4.92
CA SER A 57 -19.29 -7.82 4.01
C SER A 57 -18.58 -7.19 2.81
N ASP A 58 -19.25 -7.19 1.65
CA ASP A 58 -18.78 -6.51 0.43
C ASP A 58 -18.59 -4.99 0.66
N GLU A 59 -19.41 -4.39 1.53
CA GLU A 59 -19.31 -2.98 1.92
C GLU A 59 -18.00 -2.66 2.66
N PHE A 60 -17.55 -3.57 3.54
CA PHE A 60 -16.27 -3.40 4.21
C PHE A 60 -15.11 -3.53 3.22
N GLY A 61 -15.17 -4.49 2.29
CA GLY A 61 -14.18 -4.67 1.24
C GLY A 61 -14.01 -3.43 0.36
N THR A 62 -15.13 -2.85 -0.09
CA THR A 62 -15.12 -1.62 -0.90
C THR A 62 -14.55 -0.42 -0.15
N LYS A 63 -14.93 -0.21 1.12
CA LYS A 63 -14.36 0.88 1.95
C LYS A 63 -12.86 0.72 2.16
N LYS A 64 -12.38 -0.51 2.39
CA LYS A 64 -10.96 -0.80 2.52
C LYS A 64 -10.20 -0.46 1.24
N LEU A 65 -10.73 -0.84 0.08
CA LEU A 65 -10.11 -0.53 -1.21
C LEU A 65 -10.03 0.98 -1.45
N ILE A 66 -11.10 1.72 -1.16
CA ILE A 66 -11.11 3.19 -1.29
C ILE A 66 -10.09 3.82 -0.34
N SER A 67 -9.94 3.31 0.88
CA SER A 67 -8.93 3.80 1.82
C SER A 67 -7.49 3.56 1.32
N ILE A 68 -7.21 2.39 0.75
CA ILE A 68 -5.90 2.07 0.18
C ILE A 68 -5.60 2.95 -1.04
N LEU A 69 -6.58 3.12 -1.93
CA LEU A 69 -6.43 4.00 -3.09
C LEU A 69 -6.25 5.45 -2.64
N GLY A 70 -6.99 5.89 -1.63
CA GLY A 70 -6.86 7.22 -1.04
C GLY A 70 -5.46 7.46 -0.47
N SER A 71 -4.90 6.52 0.29
CA SER A 71 -3.54 6.67 0.81
C SER A 71 -2.49 6.67 -0.29
N LEU A 72 -2.66 5.86 -1.34
CA LEU A 72 -1.76 5.83 -2.49
C LEU A 72 -1.82 7.14 -3.29
N VAL A 73 -3.00 7.71 -3.50
CA VAL A 73 -3.16 9.00 -4.18
C VAL A 73 -2.49 10.12 -3.39
N VAL A 74 -2.69 10.17 -2.07
CA VAL A 74 -2.03 11.17 -1.21
C VAL A 74 -0.52 11.01 -1.26
N PHE A 75 -0.01 9.77 -1.26
CA PHE A 75 1.42 9.49 -1.39
C PHE A 75 1.98 10.02 -2.72
N VAL A 76 1.32 9.71 -3.85
CA VAL A 76 1.75 10.19 -5.17
C VAL A 76 1.67 11.71 -5.26
N LEU A 77 0.62 12.33 -4.74
CA LEU A 77 0.47 13.79 -4.75
C LEU A 77 1.55 14.49 -3.92
N TYR A 78 1.87 13.93 -2.75
CA TYR A 78 2.95 14.44 -1.92
C TYR A 78 4.28 14.36 -2.68
N PHE A 79 4.70 13.17 -3.12
CA PHE A 79 6.00 12.98 -3.77
C PHE A 79 6.10 13.65 -5.15
N GLY A 80 5.00 13.75 -5.90
CA GLY A 80 5.01 14.24 -7.27
C GLY A 80 4.73 15.73 -7.43
N TYR A 81 4.05 16.38 -6.49
CA TYR A 81 3.60 17.77 -6.66
C TYR A 81 3.93 18.69 -5.48
N LEU A 82 3.73 18.23 -4.23
CA LEU A 82 3.93 19.08 -3.03
C LEU A 82 5.34 19.00 -2.45
N ARG A 83 6.08 17.93 -2.76
CA ARG A 83 7.43 17.73 -2.26
C ARG A 83 8.38 18.66 -3.03
N GLU A 84 9.10 19.49 -2.28
CA GLU A 84 10.24 20.27 -2.79
C GLU A 84 11.26 19.34 -3.47
N PRO A 85 12.01 19.81 -4.50
CA PRO A 85 13.03 19.00 -5.14
C PRO A 85 14.00 18.48 -4.07
N SER A 86 13.93 17.18 -3.82
CA SER A 86 14.66 16.55 -2.73
C SER A 86 16.06 16.19 -3.20
N ASP A 87 17.02 16.09 -2.28
CA ASP A 87 18.38 15.56 -2.53
C ASP A 87 18.38 14.25 -3.35
N LEU A 88 17.32 13.43 -3.24
CA LEU A 88 17.17 12.24 -4.08
C LEU A 88 17.03 12.60 -5.57
N ASP A 89 16.22 13.59 -5.93
CA ASP A 89 16.06 14.01 -7.33
C ASP A 89 17.38 14.58 -7.88
N GLU A 90 18.17 15.25 -7.05
CA GLU A 90 19.53 15.66 -7.40
C GLU A 90 20.43 14.43 -7.64
N ILE A 91 20.34 13.39 -6.80
CA ILE A 91 21.06 12.11 -6.99
C ILE A 91 20.61 11.40 -8.28
N TRP A 92 19.33 11.44 -8.63
CA TRP A 92 18.81 10.81 -9.85
C TRP A 92 19.19 11.58 -11.12
N ASN A 93 19.31 12.91 -11.03
CA ASN A 93 19.70 13.77 -12.15
C ASN A 93 21.22 13.94 -12.31
N THR A 94 22.00 13.61 -11.28
CA THR A 94 23.46 13.74 -11.35
C THR A 94 24.06 12.65 -12.23
N PRO A 95 25.06 12.99 -13.07
CA PRO A 95 25.77 12.00 -13.86
C PRO A 95 26.40 10.91 -12.98
N PRO A 96 26.32 9.64 -13.39
CA PRO A 96 26.73 8.51 -12.55
C PRO A 96 28.21 8.56 -12.15
N HIS A 97 29.08 9.14 -12.98
CA HIS A 97 30.51 9.26 -12.69
C HIS A 97 30.81 10.15 -11.46
N ILE A 98 30.01 11.18 -11.24
CA ILE A 98 30.15 12.11 -10.11
C ILE A 98 29.68 11.43 -8.82
N LEU A 99 28.56 10.71 -8.88
CA LEU A 99 27.99 10.03 -7.72
C LEU A 99 28.93 8.92 -7.22
N THR A 100 29.46 8.09 -8.13
CA THR A 100 30.40 7.02 -7.75
C THR A 100 31.69 7.56 -7.16
N ALA A 101 32.24 8.63 -7.75
CA ALA A 101 33.48 9.24 -7.27
C ALA A 101 33.30 9.88 -5.88
N ASN A 102 32.18 10.59 -5.65
CA ASN A 102 31.90 11.20 -4.34
C ASN A 102 31.69 10.15 -3.24
N LEU A 103 31.04 9.03 -3.55
CA LEU A 103 30.87 7.92 -2.61
C LEU A 103 32.23 7.29 -2.27
N GLU A 104 33.03 6.95 -3.29
CA GLU A 104 34.39 6.42 -3.12
C GLU A 104 35.25 7.38 -2.28
N ARG A 105 35.20 8.69 -2.56
CA ARG A 105 35.92 9.73 -1.83
C ARG A 105 35.48 9.83 -0.37
N LYS A 106 34.18 9.76 -0.08
CA LYS A 106 33.65 9.80 1.29
C LYS A 106 34.09 8.57 2.08
N MET A 107 33.96 7.38 1.48
CA MET A 107 34.37 6.12 2.09
C MET A 107 35.87 6.13 2.42
N LEU A 108 36.73 6.53 1.48
CA LEU A 108 38.18 6.61 1.71
C LEU A 108 38.54 7.63 2.79
N ARG A 109 37.86 8.78 2.84
CA ARG A 109 38.06 9.78 3.92
C ARG A 109 37.68 9.23 5.28
N ASP A 110 36.58 8.49 5.37
CA ASP A 110 36.14 7.87 6.63
C ASP A 110 37.13 6.77 7.06
N GLN A 111 37.63 5.95 6.12
CA GLN A 111 38.68 4.97 6.39
C GLN A 111 40.00 5.61 6.83
N ILE A 112 40.40 6.73 6.23
CA ILE A 112 41.59 7.49 6.66
C ILE A 112 41.40 8.01 8.07
N ARG A 113 40.23 8.59 8.41
CA ARG A 113 39.94 9.06 9.77
C ARG A 113 40.00 7.93 10.80
N GLU A 114 39.45 6.77 10.46
CA GLU A 114 39.51 5.59 11.32
C GLU A 114 40.94 5.05 11.49
N ALA A 115 41.73 5.02 10.42
CA ALA A 115 43.12 4.59 10.44
C ALA A 115 44.02 5.57 11.21
N GLU A 116 43.80 6.88 11.06
CA GLU A 116 44.47 7.93 11.84
C GLU A 116 44.14 7.82 13.32
N ALA A 117 42.87 7.57 13.67
CA ALA A 117 42.46 7.31 15.05
C ALA A 117 43.11 6.05 15.66
N LYS A 118 43.46 5.07 14.82
CA LYS A 118 44.14 3.82 15.19
C LYS A 118 45.67 3.91 15.07
N ASN A 119 46.24 5.07 14.72
CA ASN A 119 47.67 5.28 14.46
C ASN A 119 48.26 4.29 13.42
N GLN A 120 47.52 4.00 12.35
CA GLN A 120 47.96 3.15 11.24
C GLN A 120 48.45 4.00 10.06
N ASP A 121 49.32 3.43 9.22
CA ASP A 121 49.83 4.11 8.03
C ASP A 121 48.72 4.39 7.01
N THR A 122 48.53 5.67 6.67
CA THR A 122 47.46 6.14 5.76
C THR A 122 47.94 6.50 4.35
N THR A 123 49.22 6.25 4.04
CA THR A 123 49.86 6.62 2.77
C THR A 123 49.17 5.98 1.57
N LEU A 124 48.83 4.69 1.66
CA LEU A 124 48.14 3.96 0.59
C LEU A 124 46.73 4.48 0.37
N LEU A 125 45.98 4.77 1.44
CA LEU A 125 44.62 5.29 1.35
C LEU A 125 44.59 6.70 0.75
N LYS A 126 45.59 7.52 1.06
CA LYS A 126 45.76 8.86 0.47
C LYS A 126 46.07 8.78 -1.03
N ALA A 127 46.96 7.87 -1.44
CA ALA A 127 47.23 7.64 -2.86
C ALA A 127 45.98 7.12 -3.61
N GLN A 128 45.18 6.25 -2.98
CA GLN A 128 43.91 5.81 -3.57
C GLN A 128 42.92 6.96 -3.72
N LEU A 129 42.88 7.90 -2.77
CA LEU A 129 42.03 9.08 -2.85
C LEU A 129 42.39 9.95 -4.07
N GLU A 130 43.69 10.16 -4.32
CA GLU A 130 44.16 10.91 -5.49
C GLU A 130 43.87 10.17 -6.80
N TYR A 131 43.95 8.84 -6.81
CA TYR A 131 43.63 8.03 -7.99
C TYR A 131 42.15 8.13 -8.38
N VAL A 132 41.23 8.27 -7.42
CA VAL A 132 39.79 8.46 -7.69
C VAL A 132 39.55 9.73 -8.51
N ASP A 133 40.29 10.81 -8.25
CA ASP A 133 40.16 12.07 -8.99
C ASP A 133 40.58 11.92 -10.46
N VAL A 134 41.65 11.16 -10.72
CA VAL A 134 42.11 10.84 -12.09
C VAL A 134 41.08 9.99 -12.82
N LYS A 135 40.50 9.00 -12.14
CA LYS A 135 39.44 8.15 -12.67
C LYS A 135 38.19 8.95 -13.02
N GLU A 136 37.79 9.91 -12.18
CA GLU A 136 36.67 10.82 -12.44
C GLU A 136 36.90 11.64 -13.72
N ALA A 137 38.09 12.24 -13.86
CA ALA A 137 38.46 13.02 -15.05
C ALA A 137 38.42 12.17 -16.33
N ALA A 138 38.93 10.94 -16.28
CA ALA A 138 38.90 10.02 -17.41
C ALA A 138 37.48 9.63 -17.81
N LEU A 139 36.62 9.32 -16.83
CA LEU A 139 35.21 8.98 -17.07
C LEU A 139 34.45 10.16 -17.67
N ARG A 140 34.69 11.38 -17.17
CA ARG A 140 34.05 12.59 -17.70
C ARG A 140 34.30 12.77 -19.20
N ILE A 141 35.55 12.54 -19.65
CA ILE A 141 35.92 12.60 -21.07
C ILE A 141 35.17 11.52 -21.87
N GLN A 142 35.06 10.29 -21.35
CA GLN A 142 34.34 9.21 -22.02
C GLN A 142 32.85 9.51 -22.17
N PHE A 143 32.21 10.08 -21.15
CA PHE A 143 30.79 10.47 -21.20
C PHE A 143 30.55 11.62 -22.18
N GLN A 144 31.39 12.66 -22.17
CA GLN A 144 31.30 13.76 -23.13
C GLN A 144 31.47 13.27 -24.58
N ALA A 145 32.44 12.39 -24.83
CA ALA A 145 32.65 11.81 -26.15
C ALA A 145 31.43 10.96 -26.61
N LYS A 146 30.76 10.27 -25.68
CA LYS A 146 29.55 9.49 -25.96
C LYS A 146 28.33 10.35 -26.24
N GLU A 147 28.17 11.47 -25.53
CA GLU A 147 27.09 12.43 -25.77
C GLU A 147 27.24 13.12 -27.13
N ASN A 148 28.45 13.58 -27.46
CA ASN A 148 28.73 14.21 -28.76
C ASN A 148 28.44 13.26 -29.93
N LYS A 149 28.76 11.97 -29.80
CA LYS A 149 28.44 10.94 -30.81
C LYS A 149 26.93 10.69 -30.97
N LYS A 150 26.14 10.82 -29.89
CA LYS A 150 24.69 10.67 -29.95
C LYS A 150 24.01 11.87 -30.58
N ALA A 151 24.55 13.07 -30.36
CA ALA A 151 24.00 14.31 -30.93
C ALA A 151 24.26 14.46 -32.44
N SER A 152 25.22 13.73 -32.99
CA SER A 152 25.55 13.73 -34.43
C SER A 152 24.81 12.68 -35.27
N LEU A 153 23.90 11.91 -34.65
CA LEU A 153 23.06 10.89 -35.30
C LEU A 153 21.60 11.36 -35.30
#